data_AF-A0A672R987-F1
#
_entry.id   AF-A0A672R987-F1
#
_cell.length_a   1.000
_cell.length_b   1.000
_cell.length_c   1.000
_cell.angle_alpha   90.00
_cell.angle_beta   90.00
_cell.angle_gamma   90.00
#
_symmetry.space_group_name_H-M   'P 1'
#
loop_
_entity.id
_entity.type
_entity.pdbx_description
1 polymer ?
#
loop_
_entity_poly.entity_id
_entity_poly.type
_entity_poly.pdbx_seq_one_letter_code
_entity_poly.pdbx_strand_id
1 'polypeptide(L)'
;MCIYNNGEISFRVEFLNGSSTKMAAPMSNVDEIRDRVILGEFGVKNVHTTDYPGNYPGYDDTWDLEKFKKNFRIDIVHSDENMLEFDMIGIDAAIANAFRRILLAEVPTMAIEKAFIYNNTSIIQDEILAHRLGLVPIKADPRLFEYRNPEDQEGTEIDTIQLQLKVKCTRNPRAPKDSSDPKELYLNHMGDFF
;
A
#
# COMPACT_ATOMS: atom_id res chain seq x y z
N MET A 1 -4.39 -45.74 -19.34
CA MET A 1 -5.21 -46.79 -19.97
C MET A 1 -6.64 -46.30 -20.05
N CYS A 2 -7.01 -45.76 -21.20
CA CYS A 2 -8.34 -45.74 -21.82
C CYS A 2 -8.02 -45.28 -23.25
N ILE A 3 -8.13 -46.23 -24.16
CA ILE A 3 -7.81 -46.12 -25.58
C ILE A 3 -9.11 -45.72 -26.26
N TYR A 4 -9.10 -44.67 -27.07
CA TYR A 4 -9.96 -44.59 -28.25
C TYR A 4 -9.11 -44.20 -29.45
N ASN A 5 -9.32 -44.96 -30.51
CA ASN A 5 -8.47 -45.13 -31.66
C ASN A 5 -9.01 -44.30 -32.84
N ASN A 6 -8.13 -44.07 -33.82
CA ASN A 6 -8.39 -43.73 -35.22
C ASN A 6 -8.62 -42.25 -35.58
N GLY A 7 -7.52 -41.61 -35.96
CA GLY A 7 -7.47 -40.49 -36.87
C GLY A 7 -6.03 -40.23 -37.28
N GLU A 8 -5.55 -40.87 -38.34
CA GLU A 8 -4.32 -40.44 -39.01
C GLU A 8 -4.49 -38.99 -39.46
N ILE A 9 -3.68 -38.08 -38.91
CA ILE A 9 -3.53 -36.74 -39.47
C ILE A 9 -2.11 -36.66 -40.02
N SER A 10 -2.03 -36.82 -41.34
CA SER A 10 -0.86 -36.58 -42.16
C SER A 10 -0.59 -35.08 -42.23
N PHE A 11 0.58 -34.62 -41.78
CA PHE A 11 1.03 -33.25 -41.97
C PHE A 11 1.98 -33.19 -43.16
N ARG A 12 1.46 -32.72 -44.29
CA ARG A 12 2.25 -32.38 -45.49
C ARG A 12 2.79 -30.96 -45.30
N VAL A 13 4.10 -30.84 -45.10
CA VAL A 13 4.80 -29.55 -45.09
C VAL A 13 5.06 -29.15 -46.55
N GLU A 14 4.32 -28.17 -47.05
CA GLU A 14 4.66 -27.49 -48.31
C GLU A 14 5.47 -26.23 -47.99
N PHE A 15 6.70 -26.17 -48.51
CA PHE A 15 7.48 -24.94 -48.51
C PHE A 15 6.89 -23.99 -49.56
N LEU A 16 6.19 -22.95 -49.11
CA LEU A 16 5.85 -21.82 -49.98
C LEU A 16 7.09 -20.95 -50.17
N ASN A 17 7.80 -21.20 -51.27
CA ASN A 17 8.77 -20.27 -51.82
C ASN A 17 8.04 -19.02 -52.33
N GLY A 18 8.47 -17.86 -51.84
CA GLY A 18 8.33 -16.59 -52.54
C GLY A 18 7.16 -15.71 -52.11
N SER A 19 7.43 -14.72 -51.27
CA SER A 19 7.39 -13.30 -51.68
C SER A 19 7.66 -12.41 -50.46
N SER A 20 8.50 -11.41 -50.67
CA SER A 20 8.87 -10.40 -49.69
C SER A 20 7.61 -9.69 -49.16
N THR A 21 7.17 -10.07 -47.96
CA THR A 21 6.20 -9.30 -47.18
C THR A 21 6.98 -8.56 -46.11
N LYS A 22 7.03 -7.24 -46.25
CA LYS A 22 7.59 -6.32 -45.26
C LYS A 22 6.74 -6.39 -43.99
N MET A 23 7.07 -7.31 -43.10
CA MET A 23 6.52 -7.39 -41.74
C MET A 23 7.55 -6.79 -40.78
N ALA A 24 7.64 -5.47 -40.78
CA ALA A 24 8.25 -4.71 -39.71
C ALA A 24 7.37 -3.49 -39.54
N ALA A 25 6.72 -3.36 -38.39
CA ALA A 25 6.24 -2.05 -37.97
C ALA A 25 7.42 -1.07 -38.10
N PRO A 26 7.24 0.14 -38.65
CA PRO A 26 8.32 1.12 -38.69
C PRO A 26 8.86 1.31 -37.26
N MET A 27 10.19 1.42 -37.08
CA MET A 27 10.84 1.48 -35.76
C MET A 27 10.19 2.52 -34.82
N SER A 28 9.69 3.63 -35.36
CA SER A 28 8.96 4.66 -34.60
C SER A 28 7.70 4.16 -33.90
N ASN A 29 7.03 3.15 -34.46
CA ASN A 29 5.83 2.54 -33.89
C ASN A 29 6.17 1.54 -32.78
N VAL A 30 7.39 0.98 -32.79
CA VAL A 30 7.84 0.03 -31.75
C VAL A 30 8.20 0.78 -30.46
N ASP A 31 8.93 1.90 -30.56
CA ASP A 31 9.25 2.74 -29.40
C ASP A 31 7.98 3.28 -28.72
N GLU A 32 6.97 3.68 -29.50
CA GLU A 32 5.69 4.14 -28.96
C GLU A 32 4.92 3.05 -28.21
N ILE A 33 4.99 1.80 -28.67
CA ILE A 33 4.37 0.65 -28.00
C ILE A 33 5.08 0.33 -26.68
N ARG A 34 6.39 0.53 -26.61
CA ARG A 34 7.23 0.17 -25.45
C ARG A 34 7.21 1.22 -24.33
N ASP A 35 7.30 2.49 -24.70
CA ASP A 35 7.61 3.55 -23.73
C ASP A 35 6.38 4.38 -23.33
N ARG A 36 5.23 4.20 -24.01
CA ARG A 36 4.06 5.05 -23.80
C ARG A 36 2.78 4.23 -23.63
N VAL A 37 2.13 4.46 -22.49
CA VAL A 37 0.73 4.07 -22.27
C VAL A 37 -0.18 5.12 -22.91
N ILE A 38 -1.02 4.73 -23.88
CA ILE A 38 -1.86 5.65 -24.65
C ILE A 38 -3.30 5.56 -24.18
N LEU A 39 -3.88 6.69 -23.78
CA LEU A 39 -5.29 6.79 -23.43
C LEU A 39 -6.11 7.13 -24.68
N GLY A 40 -6.95 6.20 -25.13
CA GLY A 40 -7.91 6.42 -26.22
C GLY A 40 -9.34 6.61 -25.71
N GLU A 41 -10.23 7.04 -26.61
CA GLU A 41 -11.65 7.29 -26.30
C GLU A 41 -12.37 6.06 -25.71
N PHE A 42 -12.06 4.86 -26.21
CA PHE A 42 -12.72 3.62 -25.83
C PHE A 42 -11.87 2.71 -24.93
N GLY A 43 -10.66 3.12 -24.55
CA GLY A 43 -9.79 2.30 -23.70
C GLY A 43 -8.31 2.69 -23.74
N VAL A 44 -7.55 2.09 -22.84
CA VAL A 44 -6.11 2.30 -22.71
C VAL A 44 -5.35 1.26 -23.54
N LYS A 45 -4.34 1.70 -24.30
CA LYS A 45 -3.45 0.86 -25.09
C LYS A 45 -2.07 0.79 -24.44
N ASN A 46 -1.30 -0.25 -24.78
CA ASN A 46 0.06 -0.48 -24.28
C ASN A 46 0.15 -0.59 -22.74
N VAL A 47 -0.78 -1.33 -22.13
CA VAL A 47 -0.86 -1.46 -20.67
C VAL A 47 0.13 -2.46 -20.07
N HIS A 48 0.78 -3.26 -20.91
CA HIS A 48 1.68 -4.32 -20.49
C HIS A 48 3.14 -3.90 -20.68
N THR A 49 3.97 -4.25 -19.71
CA THR A 49 5.42 -4.24 -19.83
C THR A 49 5.84 -5.26 -20.90
N THR A 50 6.59 -4.84 -21.93
CA THR A 50 7.01 -5.69 -23.06
C THR A 50 8.52 -5.68 -23.31
N ASP A 51 9.31 -4.98 -22.49
CA ASP A 51 10.77 -4.88 -22.54
C ASP A 51 11.47 -6.13 -21.99
N TYR A 52 11.05 -7.30 -22.44
CA TYR A 52 11.67 -8.59 -22.13
C TYR A 52 12.53 -9.07 -23.31
N PRO A 53 13.63 -9.80 -23.03
CA PRO A 53 14.53 -10.27 -24.08
C PRO A 53 13.80 -11.18 -25.07
N GLY A 54 13.92 -10.87 -26.36
CA GLY A 54 13.32 -11.64 -27.45
C GLY A 54 11.96 -11.12 -27.95
N ASN A 55 11.39 -10.07 -27.34
CA ASN A 55 10.11 -9.51 -27.79
C ASN A 55 10.23 -8.64 -29.06
N TYR A 56 11.35 -7.94 -29.23
CA TYR A 56 11.53 -7.01 -30.36
C TYR A 56 12.83 -7.29 -31.12
N PRO A 57 12.79 -7.37 -32.48
CA PRO A 57 13.99 -7.54 -33.27
C PRO A 57 14.84 -6.26 -33.24
N GLY A 58 16.14 -6.41 -32.92
CA GLY A 58 17.10 -5.30 -32.90
C GLY A 58 17.24 -4.56 -31.56
N TYR A 59 16.50 -4.96 -30.53
CA TYR A 59 16.67 -4.46 -29.16
C TYR A 59 17.33 -5.50 -28.26
N ASP A 60 18.22 -5.04 -27.40
CA ASP A 60 18.80 -5.85 -26.32
C ASP A 60 18.16 -5.44 -24.98
N ASP A 61 17.17 -6.24 -24.60
CA ASP A 61 16.40 -6.11 -23.37
C ASP A 61 16.85 -7.13 -22.32
N THR A 62 18.07 -7.66 -22.48
CA THR A 62 18.71 -8.47 -21.44
C THR A 62 18.94 -7.63 -20.20
N TRP A 63 18.77 -8.23 -19.02
CA TRP A 63 19.01 -7.55 -17.75
C TRP A 63 20.48 -7.15 -17.62
N ASP A 64 20.71 -5.86 -17.44
CA ASP A 64 22.03 -5.28 -17.18
C ASP A 64 21.94 -4.29 -16.02
N LEU A 65 22.68 -4.60 -14.95
CA LEU A 65 22.73 -3.79 -13.74
C LEU A 65 23.32 -2.40 -13.97
N GLU A 66 24.32 -2.27 -14.84
CA GLU A 66 24.97 -0.98 -15.10
C GLU A 66 24.05 -0.08 -15.95
N LYS A 67 23.32 -0.65 -16.90
CA LYS A 67 22.23 0.03 -17.64
C LYS A 67 21.14 0.50 -16.67
N PHE A 68 20.72 -0.35 -15.73
CA PHE A 68 19.71 0.01 -14.72
C PHE A 68 20.20 1.16 -13.82
N LYS A 69 21.40 1.05 -13.23
CA LYS A 69 21.98 2.09 -12.36
C LYS A 69 22.12 3.45 -13.06
N LYS A 70 22.47 3.46 -14.34
CA LYS A 70 22.63 4.69 -15.12
C LYS A 70 21.29 5.39 -15.37
N ASN A 71 20.21 4.63 -15.52
CA ASN A 71 18.89 5.15 -15.87
C ASN A 71 18.02 5.46 -14.64
N PHE A 72 18.23 4.73 -13.55
CA PHE A 72 17.46 4.90 -12.32
C PHE A 72 17.80 6.22 -11.63
N ARG A 73 16.78 7.04 -11.38
CA ARG A 73 16.90 8.28 -10.59
C ARG A 73 15.67 8.53 -9.74
N ILE A 74 15.86 9.25 -8.65
CA ILE A 74 14.79 9.67 -7.74
C ILE A 74 14.86 11.19 -7.61
N ASP A 75 13.76 11.85 -7.92
CA ASP A 75 13.64 13.30 -7.85
C ASP A 75 12.61 13.64 -6.76
N ILE A 76 13.02 14.35 -5.70
CA ILE A 76 12.11 14.73 -4.60
C ILE A 76 11.37 16.01 -5.00
N VAL A 77 10.04 15.95 -5.04
CA VAL A 77 9.18 17.07 -5.45
C VAL A 77 8.80 17.91 -4.23
N HIS A 78 8.38 17.27 -3.15
CA HIS A 78 7.91 17.94 -1.94
C HIS A 78 8.18 17.12 -0.68
N SER A 79 8.47 17.79 0.43
CA SER A 79 8.78 17.13 1.71
C SER A 79 8.33 18.00 2.89
N ASP A 80 7.36 17.49 3.63
CA ASP A 80 6.83 18.03 4.89
C ASP A 80 7.03 17.02 6.05
N GLU A 81 6.65 17.40 7.27
CA GLU A 81 6.76 16.53 8.46
C GLU A 81 5.97 15.22 8.34
N ASN A 82 4.81 15.23 7.66
CA ASN A 82 3.90 14.08 7.54
C ASN A 82 3.70 13.61 6.10
N MET A 83 4.31 14.26 5.10
CA MET A 83 4.07 13.99 3.69
C MET A 83 5.37 14.08 2.88
N LEU A 84 5.58 13.11 2.00
CA LEU A 84 6.73 13.06 1.09
C LEU A 84 6.23 12.72 -0.31
N GLU A 85 6.59 13.54 -1.29
CA GLU A 85 6.29 13.35 -2.71
C GLU A 85 7.58 13.28 -3.52
N PHE A 86 7.74 12.22 -4.31
CA PHE A 86 8.94 11.97 -5.09
C PHE A 86 8.62 11.16 -6.35
N ASP A 87 9.40 11.40 -7.40
CA ASP A 87 9.34 10.70 -8.67
C ASP A 87 10.41 9.61 -8.72
N MET A 88 10.02 8.37 -9.07
CA MET A 88 10.93 7.27 -9.36
C MET A 88 10.98 7.02 -10.86
N ILE A 89 12.13 7.24 -11.48
CA ILE A 89 12.29 7.16 -12.94
C ILE A 89 13.23 6.01 -13.28
N GLY A 90 12.85 5.20 -14.28
CA GLY A 90 13.65 4.06 -14.74
C GLY A 90 13.44 2.77 -13.93
N ILE A 91 12.28 2.61 -13.29
CA ILE A 91 11.88 1.41 -12.55
C ILE A 91 10.66 0.76 -13.20
N ASP A 92 10.57 -0.57 -13.15
CA ASP A 92 9.39 -1.29 -13.60
C ASP A 92 8.20 -1.16 -12.62
N ALA A 93 7.00 -1.21 -13.16
CA ALA A 93 5.75 -1.09 -12.41
C ALA A 93 5.60 -2.19 -11.34
N ALA A 94 6.15 -3.40 -11.57
CA ALA A 94 6.09 -4.48 -10.59
C ALA A 94 6.84 -4.14 -9.29
N ILE A 95 8.02 -3.51 -9.40
CA ILE A 95 8.84 -3.13 -8.23
C ILE A 95 8.22 -1.92 -7.53
N ALA A 96 7.75 -0.92 -8.28
CA ALA A 96 7.04 0.23 -7.69
C ALA A 96 5.79 -0.20 -6.90
N ASN A 97 5.00 -1.12 -7.45
CA ASN A 97 3.84 -1.68 -6.75
C ASN A 97 4.24 -2.56 -5.55
N ALA A 98 5.40 -3.21 -5.58
CA ALA A 98 5.93 -3.93 -4.42
C ALA A 98 6.20 -2.96 -3.26
N PHE A 99 6.87 -1.83 -3.49
CA PHE A 99 7.07 -0.80 -2.46
C PHE A 99 5.74 -0.28 -1.91
N ARG A 100 4.78 0.01 -2.78
CA ARG A 100 3.42 0.43 -2.36
C ARG A 100 2.78 -0.60 -1.44
N ARG A 101 2.90 -1.89 -1.74
CA ARG A 101 2.33 -2.98 -0.91
C ARG A 101 3.04 -3.11 0.44
N ILE A 102 4.37 -3.03 0.44
CA ILE A 102 5.19 -3.09 1.66
C ILE A 102 4.80 -1.95 2.60
N LEU A 103 4.75 -0.71 2.09
CA LEU A 103 4.40 0.47 2.87
C LEU A 103 2.99 0.40 3.47
N LEU A 104 2.06 -0.28 2.81
CA LEU A 104 0.67 -0.40 3.28
C LEU A 104 0.46 -1.52 4.30
N ALA A 105 1.23 -2.60 4.23
CA ALA A 105 0.88 -3.84 4.94
C ALA A 105 2.01 -4.47 5.75
N GLU A 106 3.28 -4.18 5.42
CA GLU A 106 4.43 -4.87 6.01
C GLU A 106 5.27 -3.98 6.92
N VAL A 107 5.07 -2.66 6.89
CA VAL A 107 5.73 -1.75 7.83
C VAL A 107 5.08 -1.87 9.21
N PRO A 108 5.80 -2.35 10.24
CA PRO A 108 5.23 -2.51 11.57
C PRO A 108 4.98 -1.16 12.23
N THR A 109 3.89 -1.07 12.98
CA THR A 109 3.50 0.12 13.75
C THR A 109 2.97 -0.29 15.12
N MET A 110 3.03 0.61 16.09
CA MET A 110 2.49 0.39 17.43
C MET A 110 1.03 0.85 17.49
N ALA A 111 0.13 -0.05 17.90
CA ALA A 111 -1.30 0.23 18.05
C ALA A 111 -1.85 -0.47 19.31
N ILE A 112 -3.02 0.00 19.77
CA ILE A 112 -3.68 -0.58 20.95
C ILE A 112 -4.41 -1.86 20.53
N GLU A 113 -3.97 -3.01 21.04
CA GLU A 113 -4.61 -4.31 20.80
C GLU A 113 -5.57 -4.73 21.92
N LYS A 114 -5.14 -4.58 23.19
CA LYS A 114 -5.91 -4.99 24.37
C LYS A 114 -6.32 -3.77 25.19
N ALA A 115 -7.61 -3.65 25.48
CA ALA A 115 -8.17 -2.61 26.34
C ALA A 115 -8.85 -3.23 27.57
N PHE A 116 -8.32 -2.92 28.76
CA PHE A 116 -8.92 -3.33 30.03
C PHE A 116 -9.85 -2.22 30.54
N ILE A 117 -11.15 -2.48 30.53
CA ILE A 117 -12.17 -1.50 30.91
C ILE A 117 -12.58 -1.72 32.36
N TYR A 118 -12.45 -0.68 33.17
CA TYR A 118 -12.91 -0.67 34.55
C TYR A 118 -14.01 0.38 34.71
N ASN A 119 -15.25 -0.08 34.91
CA ASN A 119 -16.41 0.76 35.21
C ASN A 119 -16.72 1.82 34.14
N ASN A 120 -16.96 1.40 32.90
CA ASN A 120 -17.51 2.29 31.88
C ASN A 120 -18.99 2.58 32.16
N THR A 121 -19.30 3.84 32.47
CA THR A 121 -20.67 4.34 32.69
C THR A 121 -21.10 5.32 31.60
N SER A 122 -20.32 5.41 30.52
CA SER A 122 -20.66 6.23 29.36
C SER A 122 -21.77 5.59 28.52
N ILE A 123 -22.31 6.36 27.58
CA ILE A 123 -23.30 5.87 26.62
C ILE A 123 -22.66 4.95 25.57
N ILE A 124 -21.34 5.06 25.35
CA ILE A 124 -20.62 4.29 24.35
C ILE A 124 -20.36 2.88 24.91
N GLN A 125 -20.74 1.88 24.12
CA GLN A 125 -20.49 0.47 24.41
C GLN A 125 -18.99 0.17 24.46
N ASP A 126 -18.61 -0.79 25.31
CA ASP A 126 -17.22 -1.16 25.56
C ASP A 126 -16.48 -1.60 24.29
N GLU A 127 -17.15 -2.38 23.44
CA GLU A 127 -16.59 -2.90 22.18
C GLU A 127 -16.31 -1.77 21.19
N ILE A 128 -17.22 -0.79 21.11
CA ILE A 128 -17.09 0.37 20.23
C ILE A 128 -16.00 1.30 20.75
N LEU A 129 -15.90 1.49 22.07
CA LEU A 129 -14.83 2.28 22.67
C LEU A 129 -13.46 1.65 22.40
N ALA A 130 -13.30 0.36 22.65
CA ALA A 130 -12.05 -0.37 22.40
C ALA A 130 -11.64 -0.32 20.92
N HIS A 131 -12.58 -0.54 19.99
CA HIS A 131 -12.32 -0.45 18.56
C HIS A 131 -11.83 0.95 18.14
N ARG A 132 -12.44 2.01 18.68
CA ARG A 132 -11.99 3.39 18.40
C ARG A 132 -10.61 3.67 18.96
N LEU A 133 -10.28 3.16 20.15
CA LEU A 133 -8.95 3.29 20.74
C LEU A 133 -7.89 2.57 19.90
N GLY A 134 -8.21 1.40 19.33
CA GLY A 134 -7.30 0.66 18.45
C GLY A 134 -6.88 1.41 17.19
N LEU A 135 -7.69 2.37 16.72
CA LEU A 135 -7.40 3.18 15.52
C LEU A 135 -6.63 4.46 15.81
N VAL A 136 -6.35 4.77 17.08
CA VAL A 136 -5.57 5.97 17.44
C VAL A 136 -4.08 5.66 17.22
N PRO A 137 -3.37 6.43 16.35
CA PRO A 137 -1.95 6.21 16.13
C PRO A 137 -1.16 6.61 17.38
N ILE A 138 -0.26 5.73 17.83
CA ILE A 138 0.62 5.98 18.97
C ILE A 138 1.99 6.43 18.46
N LYS A 139 2.48 7.56 18.97
CA LYS A 139 3.82 8.07 18.66
C LYS A 139 4.89 7.33 19.47
N ALA A 140 5.10 6.07 19.14
CA ALA A 140 6.18 5.23 19.66
C ALA A 140 6.97 4.64 18.49
N ASP A 141 8.30 4.61 18.59
CA ASP A 141 9.15 4.03 17.55
C ASP A 141 9.08 2.50 17.61
N PRO A 142 8.48 1.81 16.63
CA PRO A 142 8.29 0.37 16.67
C PRO A 142 9.61 -0.41 16.64
N ARG A 143 10.73 0.23 16.23
CA ARG A 143 12.04 -0.43 16.14
C ARG A 143 12.68 -0.67 17.49
N LEU A 144 12.16 -0.05 18.55
CA LEU A 144 12.64 -0.22 19.92
C LEU A 144 11.94 -1.37 20.65
N PHE A 145 10.91 -1.96 20.03
CA PHE A 145 10.08 -3.00 20.64
C PHE A 145 10.26 -4.32 19.88
N GLU A 146 10.18 -5.41 20.62
CA GLU A 146 10.15 -6.76 20.03
C GLU A 146 8.70 -7.21 19.81
N TYR A 147 8.52 -8.14 18.87
CA TYR A 147 7.22 -8.77 18.69
C TYR A 147 6.89 -9.63 19.90
N ARG A 148 5.71 -9.42 20.45
CA ARG A 148 5.18 -10.22 21.55
C ARG A 148 4.98 -11.68 21.13
N ASN A 149 5.40 -12.62 21.97
CA ASN A 149 5.06 -14.03 21.76
C ASN A 149 3.55 -14.24 22.00
N PRO A 150 2.88 -15.06 21.18
CA PRO A 150 1.45 -15.31 21.31
C PRO A 150 1.06 -16.03 22.61
N GLU A 151 2.00 -16.68 23.28
CA GLU A 151 1.77 -17.42 24.54
C GLU A 151 1.85 -16.51 25.78
N ASP A 152 2.48 -15.34 25.67
CA ASP A 152 2.69 -14.44 26.79
C ASP A 152 1.43 -13.62 27.08
N GLN A 153 0.80 -13.84 28.24
CA GLN A 153 -0.43 -13.14 28.66
C GLN A 153 -0.16 -11.79 29.33
N GLU A 154 0.96 -11.66 30.03
CA GLU A 154 1.47 -10.42 30.61
C GLU A 154 2.55 -9.87 29.68
N GLY A 155 2.42 -8.60 29.26
CA GLY A 155 3.44 -7.96 28.43
C GLY A 155 4.63 -7.54 29.28
N THR A 156 5.82 -7.54 28.68
CA THR A 156 7.07 -7.11 29.31
C THR A 156 7.42 -5.67 28.91
N GLU A 157 8.35 -5.06 29.63
CA GLU A 157 8.82 -3.69 29.35
C GLU A 157 9.44 -3.54 27.93
N ILE A 158 9.79 -4.65 27.27
CA ILE A 158 10.46 -4.71 25.97
C ILE A 158 9.43 -4.84 24.83
N ASP A 159 8.26 -5.43 25.10
CA ASP A 159 7.26 -5.76 24.08
C ASP A 159 5.97 -4.92 24.15
N THR A 160 5.73 -4.21 25.26
CA THR A 160 4.45 -3.54 25.47
C THR A 160 4.56 -2.13 26.04
N ILE A 161 3.55 -1.31 25.72
CA ILE A 161 3.35 0.01 26.30
C ILE A 161 1.98 0.01 26.97
N GLN A 162 1.93 0.45 28.22
CA GLN A 162 0.67 0.58 28.95
C GLN A 162 0.23 2.04 29.00
N LEU A 163 -1.01 2.30 28.58
CA LEU A 163 -1.65 3.62 28.63
C LEU A 163 -2.87 3.55 29.56
N GLN A 164 -3.12 4.62 30.32
CA GLN A 164 -4.25 4.71 31.23
C GLN A 164 -5.16 5.90 30.87
N LEU A 165 -6.41 5.61 30.50
CA LEU A 165 -7.44 6.61 30.30
C LEU A 165 -8.37 6.66 31.52
N LYS A 166 -8.38 7.79 32.23
CA LYS A 166 -9.23 8.00 33.42
C LYS A 166 -9.90 9.37 33.36
N VAL A 167 -11.16 9.40 32.94
CA VAL A 167 -11.94 10.64 32.80
C VAL A 167 -13.22 10.54 33.61
N LYS A 168 -13.54 11.60 34.36
CA LYS A 168 -14.81 11.76 35.07
C LYS A 168 -15.45 13.08 34.66
N CYS A 169 -16.62 13.02 34.04
CA CYS A 169 -17.43 14.19 33.73
C CYS A 169 -18.13 14.69 34.99
N THR A 170 -18.08 15.99 35.24
CA THR A 170 -18.74 16.63 36.39
C THR A 170 -19.43 17.93 35.97
N ARG A 171 -20.48 18.31 36.69
CA ARG A 171 -21.17 19.59 36.44
C ARG A 171 -20.30 20.72 36.98
N ASN A 172 -20.12 21.77 36.18
CA ASN A 172 -19.35 22.94 36.55
C ASN A 172 -20.12 23.77 37.60
N PRO A 173 -19.60 23.95 38.83
CA PRO A 173 -20.29 24.73 39.85
C PRO A 173 -20.25 26.25 39.58
N ARG A 174 -19.38 26.71 38.67
CA ARG A 174 -19.23 28.12 38.30
C ARG A 174 -19.99 28.51 37.03
N ALA A 175 -20.80 27.61 36.49
CA ALA A 175 -21.55 27.89 35.26
C ALA A 175 -22.56 29.03 35.47
N PRO A 176 -22.71 29.96 34.52
CA PRO A 176 -23.77 30.95 34.53
C PRO A 176 -25.15 30.27 34.61
N LYS A 177 -26.11 30.85 35.34
CA LYS A 177 -27.44 30.26 35.54
C LYS A 177 -28.27 30.22 34.24
N ASP A 178 -27.89 31.06 33.31
CA ASP A 178 -28.56 31.39 32.06
C ASP A 178 -27.86 30.76 30.85
N SER A 179 -26.75 30.04 31.07
CA SER A 179 -26.03 29.34 30.00
C SER A 179 -26.68 28.00 29.66
N SER A 180 -26.84 27.75 28.36
CA SER A 180 -27.29 26.47 27.79
C SER A 180 -26.14 25.69 27.14
N ASP A 181 -24.93 26.25 27.08
CA ASP A 181 -23.80 25.61 26.39
C ASP A 181 -23.23 24.47 27.25
N PRO A 182 -23.17 23.23 26.74
CA PRO A 182 -22.51 22.12 27.42
C PRO A 182 -21.05 22.42 27.82
N LYS A 183 -20.35 23.28 27.07
CA LYS A 183 -18.97 23.70 27.38
C LYS A 183 -18.84 24.48 28.68
N GLU A 184 -19.85 25.27 29.01
CA GLU A 184 -19.87 26.04 30.25
C GLU A 184 -20.45 25.23 31.41
N LEU A 185 -21.39 24.33 31.11
CA LEU A 185 -22.13 23.53 32.09
C LEU A 185 -21.37 22.29 32.60
N TYR A 186 -20.50 21.67 31.79
CA TYR A 186 -19.85 20.41 32.10
C TYR A 186 -18.34 20.44 31.93
N LEU A 187 -17.62 19.91 32.91
CA LEU A 187 -16.18 19.70 32.86
C LEU A 187 -15.86 18.30 32.32
N ASN A 188 -14.85 18.21 31.47
CA ASN A 188 -14.38 16.95 30.84
C ASN A 188 -15.43 16.23 29.98
N HIS A 189 -16.43 16.96 29.47
CA HIS A 189 -17.42 16.42 28.53
C HIS A 189 -16.90 16.40 27.08
N MET A 190 -15.86 17.19 26.78
CA MET A 190 -15.02 17.09 25.58
C MET A 190 -13.61 16.66 25.98
N GLY A 191 -12.96 15.90 25.10
CA GLY A 191 -11.56 15.53 25.28
C GLY A 191 -10.66 16.69 24.92
N ASP A 192 -10.06 17.33 25.92
CA ASP A 192 -8.91 18.22 25.74
C ASP A 192 -7.66 17.34 25.65
N PHE A 193 -7.37 16.82 24.45
CA PHE A 193 -6.13 16.10 24.17
C PHE A 193 -5.16 17.05 23.49
N PHE A 194 -4.06 17.36 24.19
CA PHE A 194 -2.90 18.10 23.67
C PHE A 194 -2.04 17.21 22.78
#